data_AF-A0A0G1XU56-F1
#
_entry.id   AF-A0A0G1XU56-F1
#
_cell.length_a   1.000
_cell.length_b   1.000
_cell.length_c   1.000
_cell.angle_alpha   90.00
_cell.angle_beta   90.00
_cell.angle_gamma   90.00
#
_symmetry.space_group_name_H-M   'P 1'
#
loop_
_entity.id
_entity.type
_entity.pdbx_description
1 polymer ?
#
loop_
_entity_poly.entity_id
_entity_poly.type
_entity_poly.pdbx_seq_one_letter_code
_entity_poly.pdbx_strand_id
1 'polypeptide(L)'
;MKPDVIVAFGFSKKGAANRAIARAAIASVAFYGVPVFTQDDVLHEMELRVVRVQSANEERGYLSTLGICKQFKYFADRNWNHAKIRVIAAPMHQWWCERDLKRLGFEIFEPPTKTRVTEPQIGGWYNPSDPQIWVRNRWIWWSRELILRALPWFIYQRIV
;
A
#
# COMPACT_ATOMS: atom_id res chain seq x y z
N MET A 1 1.35 11.46 -19.09
CA MET A 1 1.73 11.87 -17.71
C MET A 1 2.05 10.60 -16.92
N LYS A 2 3.11 10.59 -16.10
CA LYS A 2 3.54 9.42 -15.30
C LYS A 2 3.69 9.81 -13.83
N PRO A 3 3.59 8.86 -12.88
CA PRO A 3 3.97 9.12 -11.49
C PRO A 3 5.49 9.28 -11.37
N ASP A 4 5.93 9.94 -10.30
CA ASP A 4 7.35 10.05 -9.93
C ASP A 4 7.83 8.81 -9.17
N VAL A 5 6.93 8.19 -8.41
CA VAL A 5 7.20 7.00 -7.60
C VAL A 5 5.93 6.18 -7.41
N ILE A 6 6.11 4.87 -7.28
CA ILE A 6 5.05 3.93 -6.93
C ILE A 6 5.16 3.62 -5.44
N VAL A 7 4.06 3.65 -4.70
CA VAL A 7 4.00 3.21 -3.31
C VAL A 7 3.13 1.96 -3.25
N ALA A 8 3.76 0.82 -2.97
CA ALA A 8 3.10 -0.47 -2.86
C ALA A 8 2.90 -0.86 -1.38
N PHE A 9 1.69 -1.27 -1.03
CA PHE A 9 1.31 -1.59 0.35
C PHE A 9 1.02 -3.08 0.49
N GLY A 10 1.76 -3.75 1.36
CA GLY A 10 1.54 -5.13 1.77
C GLY A 10 0.67 -5.23 3.02
N PHE A 11 -0.15 -6.27 3.09
CA PHE A 11 -1.06 -6.51 4.21
C PHE A 11 -1.01 -8.00 4.58
N SER A 12 -0.29 -8.30 5.68
CA SER A 12 0.06 -9.65 6.18
C SER A 12 1.27 -10.31 5.50
N LYS A 13 1.98 -11.20 6.21
CA LYS A 13 3.31 -11.68 5.79
C LYS A 13 3.33 -12.68 4.64
N LYS A 14 2.23 -13.37 4.32
CA LYS A 14 2.24 -14.45 3.30
C LYS A 14 0.86 -14.65 2.69
N GLY A 15 0.71 -14.31 1.41
CA GLY A 15 -0.55 -14.52 0.71
C GLY A 15 -0.49 -14.24 -0.80
N ALA A 16 -1.50 -14.74 -1.51
CA ALA A 16 -1.72 -14.42 -2.91
C ALA A 16 -2.00 -12.92 -3.14
N ALA A 17 -2.49 -12.20 -2.11
CA ALA A 17 -2.71 -10.76 -2.12
C ALA A 17 -1.41 -9.96 -2.34
N ASN A 18 -0.37 -10.20 -1.52
CA ASN A 18 0.91 -9.52 -1.68
C ASN A 18 1.58 -9.86 -3.02
N ARG A 19 1.41 -11.09 -3.54
CA ARG A 19 1.83 -11.43 -4.91
C ARG A 19 1.11 -10.63 -5.99
N ALA A 20 -0.20 -10.43 -5.84
CA ALA A 20 -0.96 -9.60 -6.78
C ALA A 20 -0.48 -8.14 -6.75
N ILE A 21 -0.19 -7.61 -5.56
CA ILE A 21 0.36 -6.26 -5.35
C ILE A 21 1.75 -6.15 -5.97
N ALA A 22 2.64 -7.11 -5.70
CA ALA A 22 3.99 -7.17 -6.27
C ALA A 22 3.96 -7.23 -7.81
N ARG A 23 3.10 -8.07 -8.40
CA ARG A 23 2.92 -8.15 -9.86
C ARG A 23 2.44 -6.83 -10.45
N ALA A 24 1.47 -6.17 -9.81
CA ALA A 24 0.98 -4.86 -10.25
C ALA A 24 2.07 -3.77 -10.13
N ALA A 25 2.90 -3.83 -9.09
CA ALA A 25 4.05 -2.94 -8.92
C ALA A 25 5.09 -3.16 -10.02
N ILE A 26 5.48 -4.41 -10.29
CA ILE A 26 6.41 -4.77 -11.37
C ILE A 26 5.88 -4.30 -12.73
N ALA A 27 4.61 -4.58 -13.04
CA ALA A 27 4.00 -4.13 -14.29
C ALA A 27 3.97 -2.60 -14.41
N SER A 28 3.70 -1.89 -13.30
CA SER A 28 3.72 -0.44 -13.27
C SER A 28 5.14 0.11 -13.50
N VAL A 29 6.16 -0.53 -12.95
CA VAL A 29 7.55 -0.12 -13.17
C VAL A 29 7.95 -0.34 -14.62
N ALA A 30 7.65 -1.52 -15.17
CA ALA A 30 7.92 -1.81 -16.57
C ALA A 30 7.26 -0.78 -17.50
N PHE A 31 6.08 -0.27 -17.12
CA PHE A 31 5.35 0.71 -17.90
C PHE A 31 5.84 2.16 -17.72
N TYR A 32 6.16 2.60 -16.50
CA TYR A 32 6.50 4.01 -16.20
C TYR A 32 7.99 4.28 -16.01
N GLY A 33 8.79 3.26 -15.73
CA GLY A 33 10.22 3.36 -15.47
C GLY A 33 10.56 4.16 -14.20
N VAL A 34 9.77 4.01 -13.14
CA VAL A 34 9.88 4.80 -11.89
C VAL A 34 10.18 3.90 -10.68
N PRO A 35 10.82 4.41 -9.61
CA PRO A 35 11.10 3.64 -8.41
C PRO A 35 9.83 3.18 -7.68
N VAL A 36 9.97 2.15 -6.85
CA VAL A 36 8.92 1.64 -5.97
C VAL A 36 9.36 1.80 -4.52
N PHE A 37 8.52 2.43 -3.70
CA PHE A 37 8.61 2.36 -2.25
C PHE A 37 7.64 1.29 -1.75
N THR A 38 8.10 0.36 -0.91
CA THR A 38 7.28 -0.76 -0.46
C THR A 38 7.69 -1.26 0.92
N GLN A 39 6.89 -2.14 1.51
CA GLN A 39 7.26 -2.90 2.70
C GLN A 39 8.02 -4.19 2.35
N ASP A 40 8.74 -4.75 3.32
CA ASP A 40 9.53 -5.97 3.15
C ASP A 40 8.69 -7.14 2.61
N ASP A 41 7.46 -7.33 3.06
CA ASP A 41 6.59 -8.44 2.64
C ASP A 41 6.26 -8.45 1.14
N VAL A 42 6.11 -7.28 0.53
CA VAL A 42 5.94 -7.13 -0.93
C VAL A 42 7.30 -7.20 -1.63
N LEU A 43 8.36 -6.64 -1.03
CA LEU A 43 9.72 -6.70 -1.58
C LEU A 43 10.19 -8.15 -1.82
N HIS A 44 9.91 -9.06 -0.87
CA HIS A 44 10.23 -10.48 -1.01
C HIS A 44 9.57 -11.11 -2.25
N GLU A 45 8.35 -10.69 -2.60
CA GLU A 45 7.59 -11.21 -3.74
C GLU A 45 7.98 -10.57 -5.09
N MET A 46 8.70 -9.43 -5.07
CA MET A 46 9.15 -8.76 -6.28
C MET A 46 10.43 -9.37 -6.87
N GLU A 47 11.13 -10.22 -6.10
CA GLU A 47 12.52 -10.64 -6.30
C GLU A 47 13.46 -9.42 -6.40
N LEU A 48 14.65 -9.46 -5.79
CA LEU A 48 15.57 -8.30 -5.67
C LEU A 48 16.03 -7.66 -7.01
N ARG A 49 15.56 -8.14 -8.15
CA ARG A 49 16.13 -7.93 -9.49
C ARG A 49 15.37 -6.95 -10.38
N VAL A 50 14.15 -6.53 -10.05
CA VAL A 50 13.27 -5.98 -11.10
C VAL A 50 13.19 -4.43 -11.11
N VAL A 51 13.57 -3.71 -10.04
CA VAL A 51 13.32 -2.25 -9.94
C VAL A 51 14.26 -1.55 -8.93
N ARG A 52 14.45 -0.22 -9.07
CA ARG A 52 14.89 0.64 -7.95
C ARG A 52 13.86 0.62 -6.82
N VAL A 53 14.04 -0.27 -5.84
CA VAL A 53 13.14 -0.42 -4.70
C VAL A 53 13.70 0.26 -3.44
N GLN A 54 12.85 0.97 -2.71
CA GLN A 54 13.11 1.46 -1.36
C GLN A 54 12.18 0.72 -0.39
N SER A 55 12.72 0.18 0.71
CA SER A 55 11.92 -0.56 1.70
C SER A 55 11.61 0.27 2.95
N ALA A 56 10.41 0.09 3.50
CA ALA A 56 10.00 0.46 4.84
C ALA A 56 10.33 -0.69 5.82
N ASN A 57 11.04 -0.41 6.91
CA ASN A 57 11.46 -1.42 7.88
C ASN A 57 10.41 -1.59 9.00
N GLU A 58 10.22 -2.84 9.41
CA GLU A 58 9.25 -3.28 10.42
C GLU A 58 9.96 -3.52 11.77
N GLU A 59 10.35 -2.46 12.50
CA GLU A 59 11.13 -2.62 13.74
C GLU A 59 10.35 -3.29 14.91
N ARG A 60 9.01 -3.30 14.92
CA ARG A 60 8.19 -3.84 16.04
C ARG A 60 6.82 -4.43 15.65
N GLY A 61 6.77 -5.29 14.63
CA GLY A 61 5.52 -5.92 14.14
C GLY A 61 4.78 -5.06 13.11
N TYR A 62 3.54 -5.43 12.74
CA TYR A 62 2.83 -4.86 11.59
C TYR A 62 2.82 -3.32 11.58
N LEU A 63 3.44 -2.71 10.56
CA LEU A 63 3.27 -1.28 10.31
C LEU A 63 1.83 -0.98 9.91
N SER A 64 1.23 0.02 10.54
CA SER A 64 -0.04 0.56 10.09
C SER A 64 0.11 1.24 8.72
N THR A 65 -0.98 1.35 7.95
CA THR A 65 -1.02 2.10 6.69
C THR A 65 -0.42 3.50 6.87
N LEU A 66 -0.81 4.21 7.94
CA LEU A 66 -0.28 5.53 8.25
C LEU A 66 1.21 5.49 8.58
N GLY A 67 1.70 4.47 9.31
CA GLY A 67 3.11 4.27 9.59
C GLY A 67 3.95 4.17 8.31
N ILE A 68 3.50 3.38 7.34
CA ILE A 68 4.17 3.25 6.03
C ILE A 68 4.15 4.59 5.30
N CYS A 69 3.01 5.28 5.28
CA CYS A 69 2.88 6.58 4.64
C CYS A 69 3.81 7.64 5.27
N LYS A 70 3.99 7.62 6.60
CA LYS A 70 4.92 8.50 7.33
C LYS A 70 6.38 8.19 6.99
N GLN A 71 6.76 6.91 6.90
CA GLN A 71 8.11 6.52 6.46
C GLN A 71 8.37 6.93 5.00
N PHE A 72 7.40 6.70 4.12
CA PHE A 72 7.46 7.18 2.74
C PHE A 72 7.62 8.71 2.69
N LYS A 73 6.84 9.47 3.49
CA LYS A 73 6.98 10.92 3.58
C LYS A 73 8.39 11.33 3.99
N TYR A 74 8.92 10.74 5.05
CA TYR A 74 10.28 11.03 5.53
C TYR A 74 11.34 10.81 4.45
N PHE A 75 11.18 9.75 3.65
CA PHE A 75 12.05 9.45 2.53
C PHE A 75 11.84 10.42 1.37
N ALA A 76 10.59 10.70 0.99
CA ALA A 76 10.26 11.59 -0.11
C ALA A 76 10.72 13.02 0.17
N ASP A 77 10.52 13.56 1.37
CA ASP A 77 10.96 14.91 1.74
C ASP A 77 12.49 15.12 1.57
N ARG A 78 13.29 14.04 1.50
CA ARG A 78 14.75 14.07 1.29
C ARG A 78 15.19 13.84 -0.15
N ASN A 79 14.34 13.23 -0.98
CA ASN A 79 14.72 12.76 -2.32
C ASN A 79 13.86 13.38 -3.43
N TRP A 80 12.63 13.75 -3.12
CA TRP A 80 11.59 14.18 -4.05
C TRP A 80 10.77 15.32 -3.46
N ASN A 81 10.97 16.53 -3.98
CA ASN A 81 10.18 17.68 -3.59
C ASN A 81 8.80 17.59 -4.26
N HIS A 82 7.74 17.30 -3.50
CA HIS A 82 6.35 17.17 -3.98
C HIS A 82 6.13 16.08 -5.05
N ALA A 83 6.40 14.81 -4.71
CA ALA A 83 6.19 13.69 -5.62
C ALA A 83 4.70 13.45 -5.96
N LYS A 84 4.41 13.24 -7.24
CA LYS A 84 3.16 12.64 -7.72
C LYS A 84 3.27 11.12 -7.63
N ILE A 85 2.43 10.50 -6.83
CA ILE A 85 2.60 9.11 -6.43
C ILE A 85 1.53 8.20 -7.01
N ARG A 86 1.92 7.00 -7.40
CA ARG A 86 0.97 5.95 -7.72
C ARG A 86 0.82 5.00 -6.54
N VAL A 87 -0.40 4.83 -6.05
CA VAL A 87 -0.70 3.91 -4.96
C VAL A 87 -1.11 2.55 -5.49
N ILE A 88 -0.46 1.49 -5.00
CA ILE A 88 -0.79 0.09 -5.31
C ILE A 88 -1.08 -0.61 -3.99
N ALA A 89 -2.35 -0.89 -3.75
CA ALA A 89 -2.81 -1.62 -2.58
C ALA A 89 -3.92 -2.60 -2.97
N ALA A 90 -4.25 -3.52 -2.07
CA ALA A 90 -5.46 -4.31 -2.21
C ALA A 90 -6.70 -3.37 -2.25
N PRO A 91 -7.74 -3.66 -3.06
CA PRO A 91 -8.87 -2.75 -3.29
C PRO A 91 -9.56 -2.25 -2.03
N MET A 92 -9.71 -3.09 -1.01
CA MET A 92 -10.32 -2.68 0.25
C MET A 92 -9.45 -1.67 1.00
N HIS A 93 -8.12 -1.77 0.91
CA HIS A 93 -7.18 -0.85 1.56
C HIS A 93 -6.83 0.40 0.74
N GLN A 94 -7.10 0.41 -0.57
CA GLN A 94 -6.74 1.50 -1.49
C GLN A 94 -7.15 2.89 -0.97
N TRP A 95 -8.39 3.01 -0.48
CA TRP A 95 -8.90 4.29 0.03
C TRP A 95 -8.07 4.84 1.20
N TRP A 96 -7.61 3.98 2.12
CA TRP A 96 -6.80 4.39 3.26
C TRP A 96 -5.43 4.88 2.83
N CYS A 97 -4.76 4.12 1.98
CA CYS A 97 -3.44 4.46 1.46
C CYS A 97 -3.47 5.82 0.74
N GLU A 98 -4.44 6.02 -0.14
CA GLU A 98 -4.60 7.28 -0.85
C GLU A 98 -4.95 8.44 0.07
N ARG A 99 -5.89 8.24 1.01
CA ARG A 99 -6.31 9.28 1.94
C ARG A 99 -5.15 9.73 2.81
N ASP A 100 -4.39 8.81 3.38
CA ASP A 100 -3.30 9.11 4.29
C ASP A 100 -2.16 9.84 3.57
N LEU A 101 -1.82 9.41 2.36
CA LEU A 101 -0.84 10.10 1.52
C LEU A 101 -1.31 11.49 1.08
N LYS A 102 -2.58 11.65 0.70
CA LYS A 102 -3.17 12.98 0.40
C LYS A 102 -3.09 13.89 1.63
N ARG A 103 -3.39 13.38 2.82
CA ARG A 103 -3.27 14.13 4.09
C ARG A 103 -1.83 14.52 4.43
N LEU A 104 -0.86 13.76 3.95
CA LEU A 104 0.57 14.04 4.07
C LEU A 104 1.10 14.96 2.97
N GLY A 105 0.24 15.42 2.04
CA GLY A 105 0.57 16.41 1.02
C GLY A 105 0.94 15.85 -0.35
N PHE A 106 0.74 14.57 -0.60
CA PHE A 106 1.04 13.94 -1.90
C PHE A 106 -0.11 14.03 -2.89
N GLU A 107 0.23 14.23 -4.18
CA GLU A 107 -0.71 14.11 -5.28
C GLU A 107 -0.81 12.65 -5.74
N ILE A 108 -2.02 12.10 -5.85
CA ILE A 108 -2.22 10.72 -6.32
C ILE A 108 -2.38 10.70 -7.84
N PHE A 109 -1.54 9.92 -8.51
CA PHE A 109 -1.65 9.55 -9.91
C PHE A 109 -2.63 8.39 -10.08
N GLU A 110 -3.72 8.64 -10.78
CA GLU A 110 -4.65 7.60 -11.19
C GLU A 110 -4.19 6.94 -12.50
N PRO A 111 -3.95 5.62 -12.50
CA PRO A 111 -3.44 4.95 -13.67
C PRO A 111 -4.53 4.51 -14.66
N PRO A 112 -4.16 4.24 -15.91
CA PRO A 112 -5.00 3.50 -16.85
C PRO A 112 -5.30 2.09 -16.31
N THR A 113 -6.48 1.56 -16.64
CA THR A 113 -7.06 0.33 -16.09
C THR A 113 -6.12 -0.88 -16.12
N LYS A 114 -5.25 -0.99 -17.13
CA LYS A 114 -4.33 -2.14 -17.38
C LYS A 114 -3.29 -2.40 -16.30
N THR A 115 -3.08 -1.46 -15.38
CA THR A 115 -2.04 -1.57 -14.34
C THR A 115 -2.64 -1.65 -12.93
N ARG A 116 -3.97 -1.64 -12.81
CA ARG A 116 -4.66 -1.77 -11.52
C ARG A 116 -4.41 -3.16 -10.93
N VAL A 117 -4.43 -3.23 -9.60
CA VAL A 117 -4.33 -4.50 -8.88
C VAL A 117 -5.57 -5.33 -9.20
N THR A 118 -5.38 -6.51 -9.80
CA THR A 118 -6.46 -7.47 -10.03
C THR A 118 -6.62 -8.38 -8.84
N GLU A 119 -7.81 -8.94 -8.68
CA GLU A 119 -8.09 -9.89 -7.60
C GLU A 119 -7.13 -11.09 -7.64
N PRO A 120 -6.65 -11.60 -6.48
CA PRO A 120 -5.78 -12.75 -6.45
C PRO A 120 -6.53 -13.97 -6.98
N GLN A 121 -5.90 -14.75 -7.84
CA GLN A 121 -6.52 -15.95 -8.43
C GLN A 121 -6.92 -17.01 -7.41
N ILE A 122 -6.33 -16.99 -6.21
CA ILE A 122 -6.56 -17.96 -5.13
C ILE A 122 -6.79 -17.22 -3.82
N GLY A 123 -7.87 -17.57 -3.12
CA GLY A 123 -8.16 -17.09 -1.76
C GLY A 123 -8.76 -15.68 -1.67
N GLY A 124 -8.87 -14.95 -2.78
CA GLY A 124 -9.41 -13.59 -2.78
C GLY A 124 -8.64 -12.63 -1.88
N TRP A 125 -9.29 -11.56 -1.47
CA TRP A 125 -8.72 -10.52 -0.61
C TRP A 125 -8.84 -10.79 0.90
N TYR A 126 -9.66 -11.78 1.29
CA TYR A 126 -9.96 -12.08 2.69
C TYR A 126 -9.53 -13.51 3.01
N ASN A 127 -8.85 -13.69 4.15
CA ASN A 127 -8.36 -14.99 4.56
C ASN A 127 -8.97 -15.38 5.93
N PRO A 128 -9.90 -16.35 5.99
CA PRO A 128 -10.53 -16.78 7.23
C PRO A 128 -9.55 -17.19 8.35
N SER A 129 -8.36 -17.65 7.97
CA SER A 129 -7.31 -18.12 8.89
C SER A 129 -6.32 -17.02 9.28
N ASP A 130 -6.53 -15.77 8.88
CA ASP A 130 -5.61 -14.68 9.20
C ASP A 130 -5.58 -14.38 10.71
N PRO A 131 -4.39 -14.15 11.31
CA PRO A 131 -4.30 -13.72 12.70
C PRO A 131 -5.02 -12.38 12.97
N GLN A 132 -5.13 -11.50 11.97
CA GLN A 132 -5.88 -10.26 12.06
C GLN A 132 -7.37 -10.52 11.81
N ILE A 133 -8.19 -10.45 12.87
CA ILE A 133 -9.62 -10.78 12.80
C ILE A 133 -10.37 -9.96 11.74
N TRP A 134 -9.97 -8.70 11.53
CA TRP A 134 -10.59 -7.78 10.58
C TRP A 134 -10.29 -8.05 9.10
N VAL A 135 -9.35 -8.94 8.75
CA VAL A 135 -9.12 -9.35 7.35
C VAL A 135 -9.70 -10.74 7.03
N ARG A 136 -10.37 -11.37 8.00
CA ARG A 136 -10.95 -12.71 7.83
C ARG A 136 -12.14 -12.75 6.88
N ASN A 137 -12.94 -11.69 6.88
CA ASN A 137 -14.06 -11.54 5.96
C ASN A 137 -14.44 -10.07 5.77
N ARG A 138 -15.21 -9.83 4.71
CA ARG A 138 -15.67 -8.49 4.31
C ARG A 138 -16.51 -7.79 5.37
N TRP A 139 -17.32 -8.50 6.15
CA TRP A 139 -18.24 -7.90 7.11
C TRP A 139 -17.51 -7.34 8.34
N ILE A 140 -16.58 -8.11 8.89
CA ILE A 140 -15.73 -7.65 10.00
C ILE A 140 -14.80 -6.53 9.54
N TRP A 141 -14.32 -6.60 8.30
CA TRP A 141 -13.55 -5.50 7.71
C TRP A 141 -14.37 -4.20 7.67
N TRP A 142 -15.59 -4.26 7.14
CA TRP A 142 -16.46 -3.08 7.04
C TRP A 142 -16.87 -2.52 8.40
N SER A 143 -17.12 -3.36 9.41
CA SER A 143 -17.47 -2.87 10.75
C SER A 143 -16.34 -2.04 11.36
N ARG A 144 -15.09 -2.52 11.23
CA ARG A 144 -13.91 -1.75 11.62
C ARG A 144 -13.77 -0.47 10.80
N GLU A 145 -13.98 -0.53 9.48
CA GLU A 145 -13.80 0.66 8.65
C GLU A 145 -14.82 1.75 8.84
N LEU A 146 -16.07 1.41 9.17
CA LEU A 146 -17.05 2.44 9.48
C LEU A 146 -16.62 3.26 10.69
N ILE A 147 -16.09 2.59 11.72
CA ILE A 147 -15.57 3.26 12.93
C ILE A 147 -14.37 4.13 12.57
N LEU A 148 -13.36 3.57 11.89
CA LEU A 148 -12.13 4.31 11.58
C LEU A 148 -12.39 5.48 10.61
N ARG A 149 -13.33 5.33 9.66
CA ARG A 149 -13.69 6.40 8.70
C ARG A 149 -14.38 7.57 9.38
N ALA A 150 -15.13 7.31 10.46
CA ALA A 150 -15.80 8.34 11.23
C ALA A 150 -14.85 9.12 12.16
N LEU A 151 -13.66 8.59 12.44
CA LEU A 151 -12.70 9.28 13.31
C LEU A 151 -12.14 10.54 12.62
N PRO A 152 -12.16 11.70 13.31
CA PRO A 152 -11.44 12.88 12.86
C PRO A 152 -9.96 12.60 12.66
N TRP A 153 -9.35 13.20 11.63
CA TRP A 153 -7.94 12.99 11.28
C TRP A 153 -7.00 13.18 12.47
N PHE A 154 -7.25 14.20 13.30
CA PHE A 154 -6.40 14.53 14.44
C PHE A 154 -6.40 13.44 15.54
N ILE A 155 -7.48 12.66 15.63
CA ILE A 155 -7.58 11.50 16.52
C ILE A 155 -6.93 10.29 15.85
N TYR A 156 -7.30 10.03 14.60
CA TYR A 156 -6.77 8.91 13.81
C TYR A 156 -5.24 8.86 13.84
N GLN A 157 -4.57 9.99 13.59
CA GLN A 157 -3.11 10.04 13.52
C GLN A 157 -2.37 9.76 14.84
N ARG A 158 -3.09 9.77 15.98
CA ARG A 158 -2.55 9.52 17.32
C ARG A 158 -2.72 8.08 17.77
N ILE A 159 -3.70 7.37 17.21
CA ILE A 159 -4.06 6.00 17.64
C ILE A 159 -3.63 4.92 16.63
N VAL A 160 -3.14 5.33 15.45
CA VAL A 160 -2.71 4.47 14.34
C VAL A 160 -1.24 4.68 14.01
#